data_AF-A0A9N9Y8R2-F1
#
_entry.id   AF-A0A9N9Y8R2-F1
#
_cell.length_a   1.000
_cell.length_b   1.000
_cell.length_c   1.000
_cell.angle_alpha   90.00
_cell.angle_beta   90.00
_cell.angle_gamma   90.00
#
_symmetry.space_group_name_H-M   'P 1'
#
loop_
_entity.id
_entity.type
_entity.pdbx_description
1 polymer ?
#
loop_
_entity_poly.entity_id
_entity_poly.type
_entity_poly.pdbx_seq_one_letter_code
_entity_poly.pdbx_strand_id
1 'polypeptide(L)'
;MTRGDQAYLEGCKDEHMPVPPFDRYIYVLPNYVVKKPLSIGETGYQGYQPDVRTVFQRDENEIEAMKLVQEYTNIPIPRVIHRGEGFNVFERIQGITVNEKSIRDSVNPRQREAIRLQVQGFIQQLAAIPNPTGEVRSLIPSGQIFHLQFHNRGPFKITQDFIEA
;
A
#
# COMPACT_ATOMS: atom_id res chain seq x y z
N MET A 1 18.07 -8.00 -18.13
CA MET A 1 18.25 -6.54 -17.88
C MET A 1 18.44 -5.77 -19.19
N THR A 2 17.57 -4.82 -19.46
CA THR A 2 17.51 -3.92 -20.62
C THR A 2 18.09 -2.54 -20.31
N ARG A 3 18.37 -1.73 -21.34
CA ARG A 3 18.80 -0.32 -21.15
C ARG A 3 17.80 0.54 -20.36
N GLY A 4 16.51 0.21 -20.42
CA GLY A 4 15.47 0.89 -19.65
C GLY A 4 15.49 0.53 -18.17
N ASP A 5 15.82 -0.73 -17.83
CA ASP A 5 15.91 -1.18 -16.43
C ASP A 5 16.99 -0.43 -15.67
N GLN A 6 18.16 -0.28 -16.30
CA GLN A 6 19.35 0.26 -15.68
C GLN A 6 19.16 1.73 -15.22
N ALA A 7 18.46 2.55 -16.01
CA ALA A 7 18.17 3.94 -15.67
C ALA A 7 17.33 4.11 -14.39
N TYR A 8 16.46 3.14 -14.05
CA TYR A 8 15.71 3.15 -12.80
C TYR A 8 16.58 2.69 -11.61
N LEU A 9 17.46 1.71 -11.84
CA LEU A 9 18.30 1.10 -10.81
C LEU A 9 19.51 1.98 -10.41
N GLU A 10 20.05 2.80 -11.30
CA GLU A 10 21.16 3.72 -11.01
C GLU A 10 20.83 4.75 -9.91
N GLY A 11 19.55 5.08 -9.70
CA GLY A 11 19.10 5.94 -8.60
C GLY A 11 18.96 5.21 -7.25
N CYS A 12 18.88 3.89 -7.24
CA CYS A 12 18.56 3.07 -6.06
C CYS A 12 19.75 2.99 -5.10
N LYS A 13 19.84 3.98 -4.22
CA LYS A 13 20.89 4.15 -3.20
C LYS A 13 20.27 4.25 -1.80
N ASP A 14 21.06 3.98 -0.77
CA ASP A 14 20.61 4.02 0.63
C ASP A 14 20.01 5.38 1.04
N GLU A 15 20.57 6.48 0.53
CA GLU A 15 20.05 7.85 0.71
C GLU A 15 18.61 8.06 0.21
N HIS A 16 18.15 7.19 -0.72
CA HIS A 16 16.79 7.17 -1.26
C HIS A 16 15.91 6.07 -0.65
N MET A 17 16.38 5.36 0.37
CA MET A 17 15.62 4.31 1.07
C MET A 17 15.16 4.81 2.44
N PRO A 18 13.97 5.44 2.55
CA PRO A 18 13.53 6.11 3.78
C PRO A 18 13.10 5.14 4.90
N VAL A 19 12.89 3.86 4.56
CA VAL A 19 12.52 2.80 5.51
C VAL A 19 13.44 1.60 5.28
N PRO A 20 13.92 0.93 6.33
CA PRO A 20 14.76 -0.25 6.16
C PRO A 20 13.95 -1.41 5.54
N PRO A 21 14.61 -2.31 4.80
CA PRO A 21 13.90 -3.35 4.03
C PRO A 21 13.24 -4.38 4.95
N PHE A 22 12.03 -4.82 4.59
CA PHE A 22 11.36 -5.98 5.21
C PHE A 22 11.36 -7.17 4.25
N ASP A 23 10.33 -7.31 3.41
CA ASP A 23 10.33 -8.25 2.27
C ASP A 23 11.08 -7.70 1.04
N ARG A 24 11.23 -6.37 0.98
CA ARG A 24 11.65 -5.60 -0.20
C ARG A 24 12.45 -4.36 0.20
N TYR A 25 13.39 -3.97 -0.66
CA TYR A 25 13.90 -2.61 -0.75
C TYR A 25 12.85 -1.70 -1.41
N ILE A 26 12.67 -0.49 -0.86
CA ILE A 26 11.78 0.54 -1.41
C ILE A 26 12.57 1.84 -1.54
N TYR A 27 12.92 2.20 -2.77
CA TYR A 27 13.63 3.44 -3.08
C TYR A 27 12.63 4.51 -3.54
N VAL A 28 12.66 5.68 -2.91
CA VAL A 28 11.77 6.81 -3.18
C VAL A 28 12.57 7.92 -3.87
N LEU A 29 12.46 7.95 -5.20
CA LEU A 29 13.20 8.86 -6.08
C LEU A 29 12.34 10.08 -6.44
N PRO A 30 12.85 11.13 -7.11
CA PRO A 30 12.11 12.37 -7.30
C PRO A 30 10.75 12.19 -7.99
N ASN A 31 10.66 11.35 -9.02
CA ASN A 31 9.45 11.17 -9.83
C ASN A 31 8.81 9.77 -9.70
N TYR A 32 9.50 8.81 -9.09
CA TYR A 32 9.08 7.41 -9.05
C TYR A 32 9.53 6.69 -7.78
N VAL A 33 8.86 5.57 -7.47
CA VAL A 33 9.22 4.64 -6.40
C VAL A 33 9.64 3.32 -7.05
N VAL A 34 10.80 2.78 -6.67
CA VAL A 34 11.28 1.48 -7.13
C VAL A 34 11.14 0.48 -5.99
N LYS A 35 10.39 -0.61 -6.21
CA LYS A 35 10.32 -1.75 -5.29
C LYS A 35 11.14 -2.89 -5.86
N LYS A 36 12.11 -3.38 -5.10
CA LYS A 36 12.95 -4.54 -5.42
C LYS A 36 12.83 -5.56 -4.28
N PRO A 37 12.51 -6.83 -4.53
CA PRO A 37 12.47 -7.85 -3.50
C PRO A 37 13.86 -8.10 -2.90
N LEU A 38 13.91 -8.59 -1.66
CA LEU A 38 15.13 -9.18 -1.13
C LEU A 38 15.46 -10.47 -1.90
N SER A 39 16.75 -10.70 -2.09
CA SER A 39 17.30 -11.89 -2.74
C SER A 39 17.24 -13.09 -1.79
N ILE A 40 17.29 -14.30 -2.34
CA ILE A 40 17.32 -15.53 -1.54
C ILE A 40 18.57 -15.52 -0.65
N GLY A 41 18.36 -15.58 0.67
CA GLY A 41 19.42 -15.54 1.68
C GLY A 41 19.73 -14.16 2.25
N GLU A 42 19.15 -13.08 1.71
CA GLU A 42 19.20 -11.76 2.35
C GLU A 42 18.19 -11.70 3.52
N THR A 43 18.56 -11.00 4.58
CA THR A 43 17.67 -10.72 5.71
C THR A 43 17.16 -9.29 5.66
N GLY A 44 15.91 -9.10 6.09
CA GLY A 44 15.36 -7.78 6.32
C GLY A 44 15.87 -7.16 7.63
N TYR A 45 15.31 -6.00 7.95
CA TYR A 45 15.65 -5.21 9.12
C TYR A 45 15.64 -6.05 10.40
N GLN A 46 16.66 -5.87 11.24
CA GLN A 46 16.85 -6.60 12.51
C GLN A 46 16.84 -8.14 12.37
N GLY A 47 17.25 -8.67 11.21
CA GLY A 47 17.36 -10.12 10.98
C GLY A 47 16.05 -10.79 10.55
N TYR A 48 15.03 -10.00 10.21
CA TYR A 48 13.77 -10.47 9.65
C TYR A 48 14.01 -11.44 8.47
N GLN A 49 13.24 -12.53 8.43
CA GLN A 49 13.31 -13.52 7.35
C GLN A 49 12.18 -13.21 6.33
N PRO A 50 12.51 -12.73 5.12
CA PRO A 50 11.51 -12.35 4.13
C PRO A 50 10.77 -13.56 3.55
N ASP A 51 9.47 -13.41 3.25
CA ASP A 51 8.71 -14.44 2.54
C ASP A 51 8.94 -14.35 1.02
N VAL A 52 10.14 -14.73 0.60
CA VAL A 52 10.55 -14.76 -0.81
C VAL A 52 9.68 -15.66 -1.69
N ARG A 53 8.86 -16.55 -1.11
CA ARG A 53 8.00 -17.48 -1.86
C ARG A 53 6.73 -16.79 -2.37
N THR A 54 6.15 -15.87 -1.59
CA THR A 54 4.88 -15.20 -1.95
C THR A 54 5.07 -13.78 -2.48
N VAL A 55 6.25 -13.19 -2.33
CA VAL A 55 6.56 -11.81 -2.73
C VAL A 55 6.16 -11.50 -4.19
N PHE A 56 6.45 -12.37 -5.16
CA PHE A 56 6.04 -12.17 -6.55
C PHE A 56 4.50 -12.10 -6.69
N GLN A 57 3.76 -13.07 -6.14
CA GLN A 57 2.30 -13.06 -6.18
C GLN A 57 1.70 -11.85 -5.45
N ARG A 58 2.34 -11.39 -4.36
CA ARG A 58 1.93 -10.19 -3.63
C ARG A 58 2.13 -8.91 -4.45
N ASP A 59 3.18 -8.83 -5.28
CA ASP A 59 3.41 -7.72 -6.19
C ASP A 59 2.39 -7.74 -7.35
N GLU A 60 2.11 -8.91 -7.96
CA GLU A 60 1.05 -9.01 -8.98
C GLU A 60 -0.33 -8.62 -8.40
N ASN A 61 -0.65 -9.08 -7.19
CA ASN A 61 -1.90 -8.73 -6.50
C ASN A 61 -2.01 -7.21 -6.23
N GLU A 62 -0.90 -6.55 -5.87
CA GLU A 62 -0.88 -5.08 -5.72
C GLU A 62 -1.16 -4.38 -7.05
N ILE A 63 -0.53 -4.84 -8.14
CA ILE A 63 -0.72 -4.29 -9.48
C ILE A 63 -2.17 -4.43 -9.96
N GLU A 64 -2.78 -5.61 -9.80
CA GLU A 64 -4.20 -5.80 -10.16
C GLU A 64 -5.15 -5.03 -9.24
N ALA A 65 -4.86 -4.93 -7.93
CA ALA A 65 -5.66 -4.12 -7.01
C ALA A 65 -5.65 -2.63 -7.39
N MET A 66 -4.50 -2.09 -7.80
CA MET A 66 -4.43 -0.71 -8.29
C MET A 66 -5.24 -0.50 -9.58
N LYS A 67 -5.21 -1.45 -10.53
CA LYS A 67 -6.05 -1.35 -11.74
C LYS A 67 -7.53 -1.27 -11.40
N LEU A 68 -8.02 -2.10 -10.48
CA LEU A 68 -9.41 -2.06 -10.01
C LEU A 68 -9.74 -0.69 -9.36
N VAL A 69 -8.86 -0.15 -8.52
CA VAL A 69 -9.08 1.17 -7.92
C VAL A 69 -9.08 2.28 -8.99
N GLN A 70 -8.24 2.19 -10.02
CA GLN A 70 -8.21 3.14 -11.14
C GLN A 70 -9.42 3.03 -12.08
N GLU A 71 -9.98 1.83 -12.25
CA GLU A 71 -11.16 1.59 -13.11
C GLU A 71 -12.45 2.12 -12.47
N TYR A 72 -12.62 1.93 -11.16
CA TYR A 72 -13.88 2.18 -10.45
C TYR A 72 -13.89 3.44 -9.57
N THR A 73 -12.77 4.14 -9.38
CA THR A 73 -12.68 5.28 -8.46
C THR A 73 -11.87 6.45 -9.01
N ASN A 74 -12.02 7.63 -8.38
CA ASN A 74 -11.17 8.80 -8.62
C ASN A 74 -10.10 8.98 -7.53
N ILE A 75 -9.77 7.91 -6.79
CA ILE A 75 -8.77 7.96 -5.72
C ILE A 75 -7.38 8.11 -6.36
N PRO A 76 -6.56 9.08 -5.91
CA PRO A 76 -5.18 9.21 -6.41
C PRO A 76 -4.35 8.01 -5.92
N ILE A 77 -3.94 7.15 -6.85
CA ILE A 77 -3.07 5.99 -6.60
C ILE A 77 -1.84 6.03 -7.52
N PRO A 78 -0.71 5.42 -7.12
CA PRO A 78 0.45 5.26 -7.99
C PRO A 78 0.08 4.44 -9.24
N ARG A 79 0.61 4.85 -10.41
CA ARG A 79 0.56 4.04 -11.62
C ARG A 79 1.82 3.20 -11.76
N VAL A 80 1.70 1.96 -12.25
CA VAL A 80 2.89 1.18 -12.64
C VAL A 80 3.45 1.79 -13.93
N ILE A 81 4.67 2.31 -13.87
CA ILE A 81 5.34 2.91 -15.03
C ILE A 81 6.30 1.94 -15.73
N HIS A 82 6.81 0.94 -14.99
CA HIS A 82 7.69 -0.09 -15.55
C HIS A 82 7.66 -1.37 -14.72
N ARG A 83 7.78 -2.53 -15.39
CA ARG A 83 7.93 -3.85 -14.78
C ARG A 83 9.24 -4.45 -15.29
N GLY A 84 10.25 -4.47 -14.44
CA GLY A 84 11.57 -4.98 -14.76
C GLY A 84 11.78 -6.41 -14.28
N GLU A 85 12.90 -6.99 -14.68
CA GLU A 85 13.34 -8.31 -14.22
C GLU A 85 13.69 -8.23 -12.72
N GLY A 86 12.76 -8.64 -11.86
CA GLY A 86 12.94 -8.62 -10.41
C GLY A 86 12.79 -7.24 -9.76
N PHE A 87 12.06 -6.30 -10.35
CA PHE A 87 11.66 -5.04 -9.69
C PHE A 87 10.45 -4.39 -10.38
N ASN A 88 9.70 -3.59 -9.64
CA ASN A 88 8.57 -2.80 -10.16
C ASN A 88 8.80 -1.31 -9.90
N VAL A 89 8.39 -0.47 -10.86
CA VAL A 89 8.51 0.99 -10.76
C VAL A 89 7.13 1.63 -10.83
N PHE A 90 6.86 2.53 -9.89
CA PHE A 90 5.58 3.19 -9.70
C PHE A 90 5.76 4.71 -9.79
N GLU A 91 4.78 5.42 -10.30
CA GLU A 91 4.70 6.89 -10.23
C GLU A 91 4.70 7.36 -8.78
N ARG A 92 5.55 8.34 -8.43
CA ARG A 92 5.56 8.91 -7.08
C ARG A 92 4.45 9.94 -6.94
N ILE A 93 3.44 9.64 -6.12
CA ILE A 93 2.55 10.67 -5.59
C ILE A 93 3.36 11.58 -4.66
N GLN A 94 3.41 12.87 -4.98
CA GLN A 94 4.00 13.88 -4.08
C GLN A 94 3.02 14.22 -2.96
N GLY A 95 3.53 14.31 -1.73
CA GLY A 95 2.73 14.60 -0.57
C GLY A 95 3.52 14.47 0.73
N ILE A 96 2.83 14.61 1.85
CA ILE A 96 3.37 14.52 3.21
C ILE A 96 2.55 13.48 3.98
N THR A 97 3.20 12.60 4.73
CA THR A 97 2.53 11.59 5.54
C THR A 97 1.92 12.23 6.79
N VAL A 98 0.59 12.39 6.81
CA VAL A 98 -0.13 13.06 7.90
C VAL A 98 0.03 12.36 9.26
N ASN A 99 0.41 11.07 9.28
CA ASN A 99 0.65 10.31 10.52
C ASN A 99 1.98 10.65 11.22
N GLU A 100 2.90 11.37 10.56
CA GLU A 100 4.11 11.87 11.22
C GLU A 100 3.74 12.84 12.34
N LYS A 101 4.28 12.65 13.54
CA LYS A 101 3.87 13.40 14.75
C LYS A 101 3.96 14.92 14.56
N SER A 102 5.09 15.40 14.03
CA SER A 102 5.33 16.82 13.71
C SER A 102 4.23 17.39 12.80
N ILE A 103 3.82 16.64 11.79
CA ILE A 103 2.77 17.03 10.85
C ILE A 103 1.41 17.01 11.58
N ARG A 104 1.05 15.89 12.22
CA ARG A 104 -0.21 15.69 12.95
C ARG A 104 -0.47 16.78 14.00
N ASP A 105 0.57 17.18 14.73
CA ASP A 105 0.50 18.23 15.75
C ASP A 105 0.30 19.62 15.12
N SER A 106 0.79 19.85 13.89
CA SER A 106 0.56 21.10 13.13
C SER A 106 -0.82 21.19 12.44
N VAL A 107 -1.50 20.07 12.19
CA VAL A 107 -2.81 20.05 11.52
C VAL A 107 -3.89 20.63 12.44
N ASN A 108 -4.47 21.78 12.06
CA ASN A 108 -5.51 22.45 12.84
C ASN A 108 -6.88 21.72 12.77
N PRO A 109 -7.85 22.02 13.67
CA PRO A 109 -9.13 21.29 13.72
C PRO A 109 -9.92 21.29 12.39
N ARG A 110 -9.91 22.39 11.63
CA ARG A 110 -10.59 22.49 10.34
C ARG A 110 -9.92 21.62 9.27
N GLN A 111 -8.59 21.54 9.27
CA GLN A 111 -7.85 20.65 8.38
C GLN A 111 -8.05 19.18 8.76
N ARG A 112 -8.08 18.83 10.06
CA ARG A 112 -8.38 17.46 10.53
C ARG A 112 -9.76 17.00 10.05
N GLU A 113 -10.76 17.87 10.14
CA GLU A 113 -12.11 17.57 9.66
C GLU A 113 -12.17 17.40 8.12
N ALA A 114 -11.46 18.26 7.37
CA ALA A 114 -11.35 18.10 5.92
C ALA A 114 -10.69 16.77 5.51
N ILE A 115 -9.62 16.36 6.21
CA ILE A 115 -8.95 15.07 6.00
C ILE A 115 -9.90 13.91 6.36
N ARG A 116 -10.65 14.01 7.46
CA ARG A 116 -11.66 13.01 7.87
C ARG A 116 -12.71 12.79 6.78
N LEU A 117 -13.26 13.88 6.23
CA LEU A 117 -14.24 13.84 5.15
C LEU A 117 -13.66 13.28 3.85
N GLN A 118 -12.42 13.63 3.51
CA GLN A 118 -11.73 13.09 2.33
C GLN A 118 -11.51 11.57 2.45
N VAL A 119 -11.01 11.09 3.60
CA VAL A 119 -10.83 9.66 3.87
C VAL A 119 -12.16 8.91 3.83
N GLN A 120 -13.23 9.50 4.40
CA GLN A 120 -14.58 8.93 4.31
C GLN A 120 -15.04 8.78 2.84
N GLY A 121 -14.79 9.79 1.99
CA GLY A 121 -15.09 9.74 0.56
C GLY A 121 -14.26 8.72 -0.24
N PHE A 122 -13.02 8.43 0.19
CA PHE A 122 -12.22 7.34 -0.39
C PHE A 122 -12.77 5.97 0.00
N ILE A 123 -13.12 5.76 1.28
CA ILE A 123 -13.72 4.50 1.76
C ILE A 123 -15.03 4.19 1.01
N GLN A 124 -15.88 5.20 0.81
CA GLN A 124 -17.14 5.05 0.06
C GLN A 124 -16.91 4.64 -1.40
N GLN A 125 -15.90 5.20 -2.07
CA GLN A 125 -15.52 4.81 -3.44
C GLN A 125 -14.98 3.36 -3.50
N LEU A 126 -14.10 2.97 -2.57
CA LEU A 126 -13.58 1.60 -2.50
C LEU A 126 -14.68 0.56 -2.23
N ALA A 127 -15.66 0.90 -1.39
CA ALA A 127 -16.80 0.02 -1.08
C ALA A 127 -17.73 -0.21 -2.29
N ALA A 128 -17.73 0.67 -3.29
CA ALA A 128 -18.57 0.55 -4.48
C ALA A 128 -18.01 -0.44 -5.53
N ILE A 129 -16.74 -0.85 -5.43
CA ILE A 129 -16.05 -1.70 -6.41
C ILE A 129 -16.63 -3.14 -6.44
N PRO A 130 -16.91 -3.74 -7.61
CA PRO A 130 -17.05 -5.19 -7.81
C PRO A 130 -15.70 -5.83 -8.18
N ASN A 131 -15.32 -7.03 -7.75
CA ASN A 131 -15.92 -8.04 -6.87
C ASN A 131 -17.36 -8.52 -7.18
N PRO A 132 -17.52 -9.43 -8.16
CA PRO A 132 -18.69 -10.26 -8.40
C PRO A 132 -18.69 -11.63 -7.67
N THR A 133 -17.57 -12.08 -7.08
CA THR A 133 -17.50 -13.38 -6.39
C THR A 133 -18.10 -13.34 -4.98
N GLY A 134 -18.14 -12.17 -4.35
CA GLY A 134 -18.73 -11.95 -3.02
C GLY A 134 -17.88 -12.48 -1.85
N GLU A 135 -16.89 -13.32 -2.10
CA GLU A 135 -16.10 -14.03 -1.08
C GLU A 135 -15.32 -13.11 -0.13
N VAL A 136 -14.96 -11.90 -0.60
CA VAL A 136 -14.38 -10.83 0.24
C VAL A 136 -15.02 -9.48 -0.10
N ARG A 137 -16.29 -9.32 0.27
CA ARG A 137 -16.94 -8.00 0.41
C ARG A 137 -17.35 -7.78 1.86
N SER A 138 -17.33 -6.51 2.28
CA SER A 138 -18.22 -6.11 3.37
C SER A 138 -19.65 -6.30 2.90
N LEU A 139 -20.39 -7.23 3.51
CA LEU A 139 -21.81 -7.46 3.20
C LEU A 139 -22.73 -6.43 3.89
N ILE A 140 -22.17 -5.33 4.41
CA ILE A 140 -22.90 -4.29 5.13
C ILE A 140 -22.80 -2.95 4.37
N PRO A 141 -23.92 -2.23 4.15
CA PRO A 141 -23.91 -0.90 3.51
C PRO A 141 -23.08 0.20 4.20
N SER A 142 -22.50 -0.07 5.37
CA SER A 142 -21.63 0.84 6.12
C SER A 142 -20.17 0.90 5.62
N GLY A 143 -19.73 -0.06 4.80
CA GLY A 143 -18.38 -0.07 4.21
C GLY A 143 -17.24 -0.55 5.14
N GLN A 144 -17.53 -1.40 6.14
CA GLN A 144 -16.52 -1.91 7.08
C GLN A 144 -15.75 -3.13 6.56
N ILE A 145 -14.43 -3.04 6.51
CA ILE A 145 -13.52 -4.04 5.91
C ILE A 145 -13.43 -5.32 6.78
N PHE A 146 -13.36 -6.49 6.15
CA PHE A 146 -13.04 -7.78 6.79
C PHE A 146 -11.71 -8.33 6.24
N HIS A 147 -10.91 -8.97 7.10
CA HIS A 147 -9.61 -9.55 6.73
C HIS A 147 -9.48 -10.99 7.26
N LEU A 148 -8.86 -11.89 6.48
CA LEU A 148 -8.74 -13.33 6.77
C LEU A 148 -7.70 -13.68 7.86
N GLN A 149 -7.30 -12.73 8.72
CA GLN A 149 -6.27 -12.93 9.75
C GLN A 149 -6.82 -13.07 11.18
N PHE A 150 -8.09 -12.76 11.43
CA PHE A 150 -8.69 -12.82 12.76
C PHE A 150 -9.50 -14.10 12.96
N HIS A 151 -9.52 -14.63 14.19
CA HIS A 151 -10.26 -15.85 14.51
C HIS A 151 -11.75 -15.55 14.58
N ASN A 152 -12.13 -14.42 15.17
CA ASN A 152 -13.49 -13.90 15.10
C ASN A 152 -13.67 -13.01 13.86
N ARG A 153 -14.73 -13.27 13.08
CA ARG A 153 -14.97 -12.62 11.78
C ARG A 153 -15.98 -11.46 11.86
N GLY A 154 -16.30 -10.99 13.07
CA GLY A 154 -17.37 -10.01 13.31
C GLY A 154 -18.77 -10.55 12.96
N PRO A 155 -19.78 -9.68 12.87
CA PRO A 155 -19.71 -8.23 13.07
C PRO A 155 -19.46 -7.87 14.54
N PHE A 156 -18.54 -6.94 14.75
CA PHE A 156 -18.23 -6.36 16.06
C PHE A 156 -19.20 -5.20 16.33
N LYS A 157 -19.82 -5.19 17.51
CA LYS A 157 -20.82 -4.16 17.88
C LYS A 157 -20.15 -2.91 18.43
N ILE A 158 -18.98 -3.07 19.05
CA ILE A 158 -18.15 -1.97 19.57
C ILE A 158 -16.68 -2.22 19.23
N THR A 159 -15.86 -1.15 19.30
CA THR A 159 -14.41 -1.21 19.05
C THR A 159 -13.68 -2.22 19.94
N GLN A 160 -14.19 -2.45 21.15
CA GLN A 160 -13.62 -3.43 22.09
C GLN A 160 -13.69 -4.85 21.53
N ASP A 161 -14.84 -5.27 20.97
CA ASP A 161 -15.00 -6.61 20.41
C ASP A 161 -14.01 -6.89 19.25
N PHE A 162 -13.56 -5.85 18.53
CA PHE A 162 -12.54 -5.95 17.48
C PHE A 162 -11.12 -6.07 18.05
N ILE A 163 -10.83 -5.44 19.19
CA ILE A 163 -9.52 -5.51 19.87
C ILE A 163 -9.31 -6.90 20.51
N GLU A 164 -10.40 -7.64 20.78
CA GLU A 164 -10.42 -8.94 21.45
C GLU A 164 -10.52 -10.17 20.49
N ALA A 165 -10.38 -9.98 19.16
CA ALA A 165 -10.72 -10.95 18.11
C ALA A 165 -9.55 -11.58 17.31
#